data_AF-A0AAW9LHX9-F1
#
_entry.id   AF-A0AAW9LHX9-F1
#
_cell.length_a   1.000
_cell.length_b   1.000
_cell.length_c   1.000
_cell.angle_alpha   90.00
_cell.angle_beta   90.00
_cell.angle_gamma   90.00
#
_symmetry.space_group_name_H-M   'P 1'
#
loop_
_entity.id
_entity.type
_entity.pdbx_description
1 polymer ?
#
loop_
_entity_poly.entity_id
_entity_poly.type
_entity_poly.pdbx_seq_one_letter_code
_entity_poly.pdbx_strand_id
1 'polypeptide(L)'
;MANEDSMTVNGNAGSGVHWGGGSGNGNGGGAGNTDGVRRDGPVVTYDADGSIRINIYGADPINPVTSGAPWGDDKNAASIINANRNKPAKYKANIKNWHEGYVKTGSMDSPAVNILNDSGDKQFFQVSFGKEKYNVIYDSKKDSFTTGYVDGGATKKEQLMDDQALAVVKLYLLNKKEKDVIETTLGIIIDTGKTLSGKMGDKYHALAQGVANDIRNFQGKKIRSFKDAMASLEAFTKNPNMKLNQADKAALVNALNHVNLSTLADRFKGLERTFTWADRLTKAQKIKDGVVTGVTTGNWQALAFEVEAMYLSGIAGSVALGIVTAMISGLAALVSIPAVAVTALTMTAVIGIAIATSYINADTAKALNNAVADLFK
;
A
#
# COMPACT_ATOMS: atom_id res chain seq x y z
N MET A 1 -50.20 7.19 -20.66
CA MET A 1 -50.05 7.35 -19.19
C MET A 1 -48.71 6.75 -18.82
N ALA A 2 -47.74 7.46 -18.24
CA ALA A 2 -47.50 8.90 -18.20
C ALA A 2 -45.98 9.07 -17.95
N ASN A 3 -45.33 10.03 -18.65
CA ASN A 3 -44.41 11.06 -18.13
C ASN A 3 -43.15 10.60 -17.32
N GLU A 4 -42.03 11.30 -17.14
CA GLU A 4 -41.38 12.54 -17.62
C GLU A 4 -39.90 12.42 -17.16
N ASP A 5 -38.84 12.95 -17.78
CA ASP A 5 -38.58 13.38 -19.17
C ASP A 5 -37.03 13.49 -19.37
N SER A 6 -36.54 13.79 -20.57
CA SER A 6 -35.12 14.14 -20.79
C SER A 6 -34.77 15.50 -20.18
N MET A 7 -33.75 15.58 -19.32
CA MET A 7 -33.14 16.85 -18.94
C MET A 7 -31.68 16.97 -19.40
N THR A 8 -31.56 17.49 -20.62
CA THR A 8 -30.39 18.22 -21.11
C THR A 8 -30.03 19.35 -20.14
N VAL A 9 -28.78 19.41 -19.69
CA VAL A 9 -28.23 20.60 -19.02
C VAL A 9 -27.59 21.49 -20.08
N ASN A 10 -28.28 22.58 -20.45
CA ASN A 10 -27.72 23.61 -21.33
C ASN A 10 -26.62 24.38 -20.58
N GLY A 11 -25.37 24.14 -20.95
CA GLY A 11 -24.25 24.98 -20.54
C GLY A 11 -24.32 26.33 -21.27
N ASN A 12 -24.61 27.41 -20.53
CA ASN A 12 -24.63 28.76 -21.08
C ASN A 12 -23.21 29.18 -21.54
N ALA A 13 -23.12 29.78 -22.73
CA ALA A 13 -21.86 30.32 -23.24
C ALA A 13 -21.54 31.67 -22.58
N GLY A 14 -20.29 31.85 -22.13
CA GLY A 14 -19.75 33.19 -21.83
C GLY A 14 -19.61 33.58 -20.36
N SER A 15 -18.64 32.98 -19.66
CA SER A 15 -17.61 33.73 -18.93
C SER A 15 -16.41 32.80 -18.75
N GLY A 16 -15.16 33.22 -18.89
CA GLY A 16 -14.65 34.59 -18.82
C GLY A 16 -13.52 34.71 -17.80
N VAL A 17 -12.66 33.70 -17.68
CA VAL A 17 -11.41 33.77 -16.90
C VAL A 17 -10.26 33.40 -17.82
N HIS A 18 -9.42 34.39 -18.11
CA HIS A 18 -8.33 34.33 -19.07
C HIS A 18 -6.99 34.44 -18.33
N TRP A 19 -6.07 33.50 -18.57
CA TRP A 19 -4.67 33.60 -18.18
C TRP A 19 -3.76 33.45 -19.40
N GLY A 20 -3.94 34.32 -20.40
CA GLY A 20 -2.82 34.74 -21.24
C GLY A 20 -1.98 35.78 -20.48
N GLY A 21 -0.68 35.93 -20.76
CA GLY A 21 0.16 35.24 -21.73
C GLY A 21 1.56 35.87 -21.76
N GLY A 22 2.50 35.28 -22.50
CA GLY A 22 3.86 35.79 -22.64
C GLY A 22 4.52 35.26 -23.91
N SER A 23 4.58 36.10 -24.94
CA SER A 23 5.07 35.76 -26.29
C SER A 23 6.56 36.07 -26.46
N GLY A 24 7.21 35.34 -27.39
CA GLY A 24 8.58 35.63 -27.83
C GLY A 24 8.98 34.80 -29.04
N ASN A 25 8.90 35.37 -30.24
CA ASN A 25 9.44 34.77 -31.47
C ASN A 25 10.95 35.04 -31.58
N GLY A 26 11.74 34.06 -32.04
CA GLY A 26 13.17 34.24 -32.33
C GLY A 26 13.75 33.03 -33.07
N ASN A 27 14.26 33.26 -34.28
CA ASN A 27 14.58 32.21 -35.26
C ASN A 27 16.04 31.70 -35.16
N GLY A 28 16.25 30.39 -35.32
CA GLY A 28 17.42 29.82 -36.02
C GLY A 28 18.72 29.52 -35.24
N GLY A 29 19.05 28.22 -35.17
CA GLY A 29 20.44 27.73 -35.30
C GLY A 29 21.14 27.16 -34.05
N GLY A 30 21.83 26.04 -34.24
CA GLY A 30 22.85 25.52 -33.31
C GLY A 30 22.42 24.30 -32.49
N ALA A 31 23.12 23.18 -32.65
CA ALA A 31 22.95 21.99 -31.81
C ALA A 31 23.55 22.22 -30.41
N GLY A 32 22.83 21.83 -29.35
CA GLY A 32 23.29 21.95 -27.96
C GLY A 32 22.46 21.08 -27.02
N ASN A 33 23.12 20.17 -26.31
CA ASN A 33 22.52 19.22 -25.37
C ASN A 33 22.12 19.89 -24.05
N THR A 34 20.81 19.99 -23.75
CA THR A 34 20.27 20.13 -22.38
C THR A 34 18.81 19.64 -22.31
N ASP A 35 18.55 18.56 -21.57
CA ASP A 35 17.20 18.07 -21.28
C ASP A 35 16.43 19.00 -20.31
N GLY A 36 15.69 19.95 -20.88
CA GLY A 36 14.83 20.87 -20.13
C GLY A 36 13.47 20.26 -19.78
N VAL A 37 13.38 19.50 -18.68
CA VAL A 37 12.10 18.92 -18.21
C VAL A 37 11.15 20.03 -17.70
N ARG A 38 10.13 20.35 -18.50
CA ARG A 38 8.92 21.04 -18.01
C ARG A 38 8.12 20.07 -17.15
N ARG A 39 7.89 20.44 -15.90
CA ARG A 39 7.09 19.65 -14.93
C ARG A 39 5.62 20.05 -15.00
N ASP A 40 4.89 19.45 -15.93
CA ASP A 40 3.42 19.46 -15.88
C ASP A 40 2.91 18.29 -15.02
N GLY A 41 1.81 18.52 -14.29
CA GLY A 41 1.23 17.53 -13.38
C GLY A 41 0.44 16.42 -14.08
N PRO A 42 0.01 15.37 -13.36
CA PRO A 42 -0.76 14.28 -13.95
C PRO A 42 -2.10 14.78 -14.52
N VAL A 43 -2.36 14.47 -15.79
CA VAL A 43 -3.62 14.81 -16.46
C VAL A 43 -4.58 13.63 -16.38
N VAL A 44 -5.71 13.84 -15.70
CA VAL A 44 -6.82 12.88 -15.68
C VAL A 44 -7.76 13.18 -16.84
N THR A 45 -7.87 12.25 -17.77
CA THR A 45 -8.84 12.30 -18.87
C THR A 45 -9.98 11.31 -18.62
N TYR A 46 -11.21 11.78 -18.79
CA TYR A 46 -12.40 10.95 -18.78
C TYR A 46 -12.72 10.56 -20.23
N ASP A 47 -12.85 9.25 -20.47
CA ASP A 47 -13.28 8.75 -21.77
C ASP A 47 -14.80 8.84 -21.92
N ALA A 48 -15.27 8.85 -23.17
CA ALA A 48 -16.69 9.01 -23.49
C ALA A 48 -17.57 7.82 -23.01
N ASP A 49 -16.95 6.71 -22.61
CA ASP A 49 -17.60 5.53 -21.99
C ASP A 49 -17.60 5.58 -20.45
N GLY A 50 -17.06 6.65 -19.84
CA GLY A 50 -16.94 6.81 -18.40
C GLY A 50 -15.73 6.11 -17.78
N SER A 51 -14.86 5.48 -18.56
CA SER A 51 -13.57 4.99 -18.08
C SER A 51 -12.59 6.13 -17.83
N ILE A 52 -11.61 5.90 -16.94
CA ILE A 52 -10.61 6.91 -16.57
C ILE A 52 -9.27 6.51 -17.17
N ARG A 53 -8.76 7.32 -18.11
CA ARG A 53 -7.37 7.26 -18.55
C ARG A 53 -6.54 8.35 -17.87
N ILE A 54 -5.63 7.91 -17.02
CA ILE A 54 -4.60 8.78 -16.42
C ILE A 54 -3.40 8.76 -17.36
N ASN A 55 -3.22 9.84 -18.11
CA ASN A 55 -2.07 10.00 -19.01
C ASN A 55 -0.97 10.77 -18.28
N ILE A 56 0.11 10.06 -17.96
CA ILE A 56 1.24 10.61 -17.20
C ILE A 56 2.36 10.96 -18.17
N TYR A 57 2.48 12.25 -18.49
CA TYR A 57 3.58 12.82 -19.27
C TYR A 57 4.43 13.72 -18.37
N GLY A 58 5.76 13.63 -18.45
CA GLY A 58 6.69 14.63 -17.88
C GLY A 58 7.09 14.49 -16.40
N ALA A 59 6.54 13.53 -15.67
CA ALA A 59 7.05 13.10 -14.37
C ALA A 59 6.97 11.59 -14.29
N ASP A 60 8.10 10.90 -14.12
CA ASP A 60 8.15 9.42 -14.11
C ASP A 60 7.10 8.85 -13.14
N PRO A 61 6.03 8.20 -13.64
CA PRO A 61 5.37 7.21 -12.81
C PRO A 61 6.41 6.10 -12.68
N ILE A 62 7.02 5.97 -11.49
CA ILE A 62 8.12 5.03 -11.28
C ILE A 62 7.71 3.68 -11.85
N ASN A 63 8.36 3.35 -12.98
CA ASN A 63 8.28 2.07 -13.63
C ASN A 63 8.54 1.02 -12.53
N PRO A 64 7.63 0.07 -12.25
CA PRO A 64 7.69 -0.72 -11.02
C PRO A 64 9.07 -1.36 -10.75
N VAL A 65 9.79 -1.67 -11.83
CA VAL A 65 11.26 -1.85 -11.98
C VAL A 65 12.18 -1.06 -11.02
N THR A 66 11.88 0.18 -10.59
CA THR A 66 12.83 1.05 -9.84
C THR A 66 12.36 1.60 -8.49
N SER A 67 11.24 1.12 -7.92
CA SER A 67 11.03 1.22 -6.46
C SER A 67 10.56 -0.10 -5.89
N GLY A 68 11.44 -0.83 -5.20
CA GLY A 68 11.24 -2.21 -4.77
C GLY A 68 10.21 -2.36 -3.64
N ALA A 69 8.93 -2.23 -3.99
CA ALA A 69 8.02 -3.25 -3.52
C ALA A 69 8.41 -4.57 -4.22
N PRO A 70 8.56 -5.70 -3.52
CA PRO A 70 8.79 -7.02 -4.14
C PRO A 70 7.57 -7.55 -4.92
N TRP A 71 6.57 -6.69 -5.06
CA TRP A 71 5.27 -6.89 -5.69
C TRP A 71 5.12 -6.00 -6.93
N GLY A 72 6.03 -5.03 -7.12
CA GLY A 72 6.10 -4.13 -8.26
C GLY A 72 6.87 -4.74 -9.43
N ASP A 73 6.24 -5.68 -10.11
CA ASP A 73 6.43 -6.08 -11.52
C ASP A 73 5.68 -7.41 -11.71
N ASP A 74 4.74 -7.48 -12.65
CA ASP A 74 3.88 -8.66 -12.82
C ASP A 74 4.68 -9.91 -13.25
N LYS A 75 4.97 -10.81 -12.30
CA LYS A 75 5.68 -12.08 -12.56
C LYS A 75 5.04 -13.33 -11.94
N ASN A 76 3.98 -13.21 -11.13
CA ASN A 76 3.36 -14.38 -10.47
C ASN A 76 1.83 -14.44 -10.50
N ALA A 77 1.10 -13.32 -10.57
CA ALA A 77 -0.37 -13.33 -10.61
C ALA A 77 -0.90 -14.06 -11.85
N ALA A 78 -0.29 -13.80 -13.01
CA ALA A 78 -0.60 -14.51 -14.26
C ALA A 78 -0.53 -16.05 -14.11
N SER A 79 0.44 -16.59 -13.36
CA SER A 79 0.56 -18.04 -13.17
C SER A 79 -0.58 -18.63 -12.32
N ILE A 80 -1.00 -17.93 -11.26
CA ILE A 80 -2.12 -18.32 -10.40
C ILE A 80 -3.45 -18.25 -11.18
N ILE A 81 -3.61 -17.23 -12.01
CA ILE A 81 -4.78 -17.04 -12.89
C ILE A 81 -4.81 -18.11 -14.00
N ASN A 82 -3.66 -18.47 -14.57
CA ASN A 82 -3.57 -19.41 -15.68
C ASN A 82 -3.63 -20.89 -15.24
N ALA A 83 -3.17 -21.23 -14.03
CA ALA A 83 -3.20 -22.60 -13.47
C ALA A 83 -4.59 -23.27 -13.58
N ASN A 84 -5.65 -22.47 -13.49
CA ASN A 84 -7.05 -22.89 -13.54
C ASN A 84 -7.78 -22.55 -14.84
N ARG A 85 -7.12 -21.94 -15.84
CA ARG A 85 -7.79 -21.42 -17.05
C ARG A 85 -8.21 -22.52 -18.02
N ASN A 86 -7.32 -23.50 -18.26
CA ASN A 86 -7.50 -24.55 -19.29
C ASN A 86 -7.61 -25.98 -18.73
N LYS A 87 -7.65 -26.17 -17.40
CA LYS A 87 -7.77 -27.52 -16.79
C LYS A 87 -9.21 -28.05 -16.91
N PRO A 88 -9.43 -29.34 -17.25
CA PRO A 88 -10.75 -29.95 -17.20
C PRO A 88 -11.36 -29.83 -15.80
N ALA A 89 -12.67 -29.61 -15.70
CA ALA A 89 -13.35 -29.32 -14.43
C ALA A 89 -13.06 -30.35 -13.32
N LYS A 90 -13.02 -31.65 -13.67
CA LYS A 90 -12.68 -32.75 -12.75
C LYS A 90 -11.23 -32.74 -12.18
N TYR A 91 -10.34 -31.92 -12.75
CA TYR A 91 -8.94 -31.76 -12.32
C TYR A 91 -8.62 -30.31 -11.91
N LYS A 92 -9.65 -29.49 -11.70
CA LYS A 92 -9.53 -28.07 -11.35
C LYS A 92 -9.88 -27.89 -9.87
N ALA A 93 -8.88 -27.56 -9.07
CA ALA A 93 -9.02 -27.32 -7.64
C ALA A 93 -9.36 -25.86 -7.32
N ASN A 94 -10.03 -25.67 -6.19
CA ASN A 94 -10.26 -24.36 -5.59
C ASN A 94 -9.00 -23.87 -4.85
N ILE A 95 -7.96 -23.56 -5.63
CA ILE A 95 -6.65 -23.07 -5.14
C ILE A 95 -6.73 -21.81 -4.26
N LYS A 96 -7.85 -21.08 -4.26
CA LYS A 96 -8.07 -19.92 -3.39
C LYS A 96 -8.46 -20.31 -1.97
N ASN A 97 -9.07 -21.48 -1.79
CA ASN A 97 -9.53 -22.00 -0.50
C ASN A 97 -8.51 -22.97 0.11
N TRP A 98 -7.22 -22.72 -0.12
CA TRP A 98 -6.15 -23.54 0.44
C TRP A 98 -6.05 -23.36 1.97
N HIS A 99 -5.50 -24.35 2.67
CA HIS A 99 -5.22 -24.26 4.11
C HIS A 99 -3.84 -24.85 4.45
N GLU A 100 -3.28 -24.43 5.59
CA GLU A 100 -2.08 -25.07 6.15
C GLU A 100 -2.44 -26.46 6.68
N GLY A 101 -1.80 -27.51 6.16
CA GLY A 101 -2.17 -28.89 6.51
C GLY A 101 -1.29 -29.96 5.89
N TYR A 102 -1.31 -31.14 6.50
CA TYR A 102 -0.58 -32.31 6.00
C TYR A 102 -1.32 -33.00 4.86
N VAL A 103 -0.63 -33.89 4.13
CA VAL A 103 -1.16 -34.65 2.98
C VAL A 103 -2.60 -35.12 3.11
N LYS A 104 -3.00 -35.61 4.29
CA LYS A 104 -4.31 -36.22 4.54
C LYS A 104 -5.46 -35.20 4.70
N THR A 105 -5.18 -33.90 4.84
CA THR A 105 -6.21 -32.87 5.03
C THR A 105 -6.62 -32.17 3.73
N GLY A 106 -5.82 -32.30 2.67
CA GLY A 106 -6.09 -31.66 1.39
C GLY A 106 -7.24 -32.29 0.60
N SER A 107 -7.89 -31.48 -0.23
CA SER A 107 -8.90 -31.91 -1.20
C SER A 107 -8.89 -31.02 -2.45
N MET A 108 -9.73 -31.32 -3.44
CA MET A 108 -9.93 -30.44 -4.59
C MET A 108 -10.59 -29.10 -4.19
N ASP A 109 -11.47 -29.12 -3.18
CA ASP A 109 -12.21 -27.94 -2.73
C ASP A 109 -11.45 -27.11 -1.67
N SER A 110 -10.48 -27.73 -0.99
CA SER A 110 -9.55 -27.05 -0.08
C SER A 110 -8.17 -27.75 -0.12
N PRO A 111 -7.26 -27.31 -1.01
CA PRO A 111 -5.92 -27.88 -1.08
C PRO A 111 -5.13 -27.66 0.20
N ALA A 112 -4.42 -28.68 0.67
CA ALA A 112 -3.54 -28.54 1.82
C ALA A 112 -2.10 -28.25 1.38
N VAL A 113 -1.40 -27.38 2.12
CA VAL A 113 0.02 -27.11 1.95
C VAL A 113 0.75 -27.18 3.30
N ASN A 114 1.93 -27.79 3.31
CA ASN A 114 2.86 -27.70 4.44
C ASN A 114 4.27 -27.34 3.97
N ILE A 115 5.12 -26.93 4.92
CA ILE A 115 6.57 -26.88 4.75
C ILE A 115 7.12 -28.20 5.30
N LEU A 116 7.86 -28.94 4.47
CA LEU A 116 8.63 -30.13 4.86
C LEU A 116 10.01 -29.75 5.41
N ASN A 117 10.64 -28.71 4.84
CA ASN A 117 11.96 -28.22 5.24
C ASN A 117 12.15 -26.75 4.82
N ASP A 118 12.78 -25.94 5.65
CA ASP A 118 13.28 -24.59 5.31
C ASP A 118 14.80 -24.59 5.49
N SER A 119 15.52 -24.72 4.38
CA SER A 119 16.98 -24.75 4.30
C SER A 119 17.55 -23.35 3.99
N GLY A 120 16.88 -22.28 4.45
CA GLY A 120 17.27 -20.88 4.29
C GLY A 120 17.04 -20.33 2.89
N ASP A 121 17.87 -20.78 1.94
CA ASP A 121 17.77 -20.44 0.51
C ASP A 121 16.71 -21.28 -0.22
N LYS A 122 16.40 -22.46 0.30
CA LYS A 122 15.45 -23.41 -0.32
C LYS A 122 14.38 -23.85 0.66
N GLN A 123 13.13 -23.64 0.27
CA GLN A 123 11.96 -24.08 1.01
C GLN A 123 11.28 -25.23 0.26
N PHE A 124 11.07 -26.34 0.95
CA PHE A 124 10.46 -27.55 0.41
C PHE A 124 9.04 -27.65 0.94
N PHE A 125 8.07 -27.65 0.04
CA PHE A 125 6.66 -27.72 0.34
C PHE A 125 6.06 -29.04 -0.13
N GLN A 126 5.06 -29.51 0.59
CA GLN A 126 4.15 -30.54 0.12
C GLN A 126 2.78 -29.92 -0.15
N VAL A 127 2.17 -30.27 -1.28
CA VAL A 127 0.79 -29.88 -1.62
C VAL A 127 -0.04 -31.13 -1.85
N SER A 128 -1.25 -31.15 -1.32
CA SER A 128 -2.21 -32.23 -1.49
C SER A 128 -3.56 -31.72 -1.97
N PHE A 129 -4.09 -32.40 -2.99
CA PHE A 129 -5.46 -32.24 -3.50
C PHE A 129 -6.32 -33.47 -3.11
N GLY A 130 -5.93 -34.16 -2.03
CA GLY A 130 -6.55 -35.40 -1.55
C GLY A 130 -5.66 -36.61 -1.89
N LYS A 131 -5.96 -37.30 -2.99
CA LYS A 131 -5.14 -38.43 -3.45
C LYS A 131 -3.90 -37.98 -4.21
N GLU A 132 -3.99 -36.89 -4.99
CA GLU A 132 -2.87 -36.35 -5.77
C GLU A 132 -1.96 -35.47 -4.90
N LYS A 133 -0.65 -35.78 -4.93
CA LYS A 133 0.36 -35.20 -4.04
C LYS A 133 1.54 -34.67 -4.86
N TYR A 134 2.00 -33.49 -4.50
CA TYR A 134 3.09 -32.79 -5.17
C TYR A 134 4.09 -32.28 -4.15
N ASN A 135 5.36 -32.31 -4.51
CA ASN A 135 6.38 -31.51 -3.86
C ASN A 135 6.60 -30.25 -4.68
N VAL A 136 6.81 -29.11 -4.03
CA VAL A 136 7.23 -27.86 -4.66
C VAL A 136 8.46 -27.36 -3.93
N ILE A 137 9.50 -27.00 -4.66
CA ILE A 137 10.71 -26.39 -4.09
C ILE A 137 10.75 -24.95 -4.56
N TYR A 138 10.87 -24.01 -3.62
CA TYR A 138 11.16 -22.60 -3.89
C TYR A 138 12.62 -22.32 -3.58
N ASP A 139 13.36 -21.81 -4.56
CA ASP A 139 14.74 -21.31 -4.43
C ASP A 139 14.69 -19.79 -4.41
N SER A 140 14.90 -19.21 -3.22
CA SER A 140 14.74 -17.78 -2.96
C SER A 140 15.87 -16.93 -3.52
N LYS A 141 17.04 -17.52 -3.81
CA LYS A 141 18.16 -16.84 -4.48
C LYS A 141 17.91 -16.65 -5.98
N LYS A 142 17.10 -17.52 -6.58
CA LYS A 142 16.77 -17.50 -8.01
C LYS A 142 15.36 -16.99 -8.31
N ASP A 143 14.55 -16.72 -7.28
CA ASP A 143 13.10 -16.54 -7.34
C ASP A 143 12.43 -17.58 -8.27
N SER A 144 12.77 -18.85 -8.04
CA SER A 144 12.40 -19.94 -8.96
C SER A 144 11.73 -21.09 -8.22
N PHE A 145 10.85 -21.79 -8.94
CA PHE A 145 10.08 -22.90 -8.41
C PHE A 145 10.25 -24.14 -9.28
N THR A 146 10.35 -25.30 -8.64
CA THR A 146 10.28 -26.61 -9.32
C THR A 146 9.19 -27.46 -8.66
N THR A 147 8.29 -28.02 -9.45
CA THR A 147 7.29 -28.99 -8.98
C THR A 147 7.72 -30.41 -9.29
N GLY A 148 7.24 -31.37 -8.50
CA GLY A 148 7.39 -32.79 -8.79
C GLY A 148 6.17 -33.55 -8.29
N TYR A 149 5.59 -34.38 -9.15
CA TYR A 149 4.57 -35.34 -8.76
C TYR A 149 5.17 -36.38 -7.80
N VAL A 150 4.42 -36.72 -6.75
CA VAL A 150 4.88 -37.67 -5.71
C VAL A 150 4.11 -38.98 -5.79
N ASP A 151 2.78 -38.92 -5.72
CA ASP A 151 1.90 -40.07 -5.58
C ASP A 151 0.44 -39.65 -5.79
N GLY A 152 -0.41 -40.60 -6.19
CA GLY A 152 -1.82 -40.41 -6.56
C GLY A 152 -2.27 -41.36 -7.68
N GLY A 153 -3.28 -40.94 -8.47
CA GLY A 153 -3.85 -41.71 -9.58
C GLY A 153 -3.59 -41.11 -10.97
N ALA A 154 -2.77 -40.05 -11.08
CA ALA A 154 -2.47 -39.40 -12.34
C ALA A 154 -1.54 -40.26 -13.21
N THR A 155 -2.04 -40.67 -14.38
CA THR A 155 -1.36 -41.50 -15.39
C THR A 155 -1.17 -40.77 -16.73
N LYS A 156 -1.77 -39.58 -16.89
CA LYS A 156 -1.66 -38.75 -18.10
C LYS A 156 -1.38 -37.30 -17.77
N LYS A 157 -0.72 -36.56 -18.67
CA LYS A 157 -0.27 -35.18 -18.44
C LYS A 157 -1.41 -34.20 -18.12
N GLU A 158 -2.60 -34.44 -18.66
CA GLU A 158 -3.79 -33.59 -18.44
C GLU A 158 -4.40 -33.76 -17.03
N GLN A 159 -4.01 -34.83 -16.33
CA GLN A 159 -4.44 -35.15 -14.97
C GLN A 159 -3.49 -34.53 -13.92
N LEU A 160 -2.26 -34.18 -14.33
CA LEU A 160 -1.27 -33.56 -13.46
C LEU A 160 -1.65 -32.12 -13.09
N MET A 161 -1.40 -31.78 -11.84
CA MET A 161 -1.82 -30.55 -11.17
C MET A 161 -0.62 -29.66 -10.79
N ASP A 162 0.55 -29.85 -11.39
CA ASP A 162 1.78 -29.07 -11.14
C ASP A 162 1.53 -27.56 -11.08
N ASP A 163 0.85 -27.01 -12.09
CA ASP A 163 0.52 -25.57 -12.16
C ASP A 163 -0.30 -25.10 -10.95
N GLN A 164 -1.18 -25.96 -10.44
CA GLN A 164 -2.06 -25.68 -9.31
C GLN A 164 -1.33 -25.85 -7.98
N ALA A 165 -0.45 -26.86 -7.86
CA ALA A 165 0.44 -27.03 -6.70
C ALA A 165 1.37 -25.82 -6.55
N LEU A 166 1.95 -25.37 -7.67
CA LEU A 166 2.74 -24.16 -7.75
C LEU A 166 1.95 -22.92 -7.34
N ALA A 167 0.71 -22.77 -7.83
CA ALA A 167 -0.15 -21.64 -7.48
C ALA A 167 -0.51 -21.62 -5.99
N VAL A 168 -0.80 -22.77 -5.37
CA VAL A 168 -1.06 -22.88 -3.92
C VAL A 168 0.17 -22.44 -3.11
N VAL A 169 1.37 -22.87 -3.48
CA VAL A 169 2.60 -22.46 -2.75
C VAL A 169 2.93 -20.98 -2.94
N LYS A 170 2.66 -20.41 -4.12
CA LYS A 170 2.78 -18.95 -4.33
C LYS A 170 1.79 -18.16 -3.47
N LEU A 171 0.54 -18.63 -3.34
CA LEU A 171 -0.46 -18.02 -2.46
C LEU A 171 -0.10 -18.18 -0.97
N TYR A 172 0.46 -19.33 -0.56
CA TYR A 172 1.01 -19.55 0.77
C TYR A 172 2.11 -18.53 1.11
N LEU A 173 3.10 -18.41 0.23
CA LEU A 173 4.23 -17.48 0.39
C LEU A 173 3.78 -16.02 0.39
N LEU A 174 2.78 -15.66 -0.43
CA LEU A 174 2.16 -14.34 -0.42
C LEU A 174 1.50 -14.07 0.94
N ASN A 175 0.54 -14.89 1.37
CA ASN A 175 -0.17 -14.69 2.63
C ASN A 175 0.79 -14.64 3.84
N LYS A 176 1.87 -15.44 3.84
CA LYS A 176 2.90 -15.39 4.88
C LYS A 176 3.64 -14.06 4.89
N LYS A 177 4.13 -13.58 3.73
CA LYS A 177 4.79 -12.27 3.61
C LYS A 177 3.84 -11.13 4.00
N GLU A 178 2.57 -11.18 3.59
CA GLU A 178 1.57 -10.17 3.98
C GLU A 178 1.32 -10.16 5.50
N LYS A 179 1.21 -11.34 6.11
CA LYS A 179 1.09 -11.49 7.57
C LYS A 179 2.30 -10.93 8.30
N ASP A 180 3.51 -11.31 7.91
CA ASP A 180 4.76 -10.85 8.54
C ASP A 180 4.87 -9.31 8.49
N VAL A 181 4.52 -8.69 7.36
CA VAL A 181 4.50 -7.22 7.20
C VAL A 181 3.40 -6.57 8.05
N ILE A 182 2.20 -7.14 8.10
CA ILE A 182 1.12 -6.60 8.94
C ILE A 182 1.52 -6.70 10.41
N GLU A 183 1.96 -7.85 10.91
CA GLU A 183 2.36 -8.00 12.32
C GLU A 183 3.48 -7.02 12.70
N THR A 184 4.48 -6.84 11.83
CA THR A 184 5.56 -5.85 12.03
C THR A 184 5.03 -4.41 12.05
N THR A 185 4.20 -4.02 11.07
CA THR A 185 3.67 -2.64 10.98
C THR A 185 2.74 -2.31 12.13
N LEU A 186 1.88 -3.23 12.54
CA LEU A 186 1.00 -3.07 13.68
C LEU A 186 1.80 -2.96 14.99
N GLY A 187 2.88 -3.73 15.14
CA GLY A 187 3.83 -3.59 16.25
C GLY A 187 4.43 -2.18 16.30
N ILE A 188 4.97 -1.67 15.19
CA ILE A 188 5.55 -0.32 15.08
C ILE A 188 4.54 0.77 15.48
N ILE A 189 3.27 0.64 15.06
CA ILE A 189 2.20 1.59 15.41
C ILE A 189 1.91 1.57 16.91
N ILE A 190 1.70 0.39 17.50
CA ILE A 190 1.38 0.22 18.93
C ILE A 190 2.54 0.68 19.82
N ASP A 191 3.77 0.28 19.48
CA ASP A 191 5.00 0.68 20.19
C ASP A 191 5.18 2.19 20.14
N THR A 192 4.97 2.81 18.97
CA THR A 192 4.99 4.27 18.85
C THR A 192 3.91 4.93 19.70
N GLY A 193 2.70 4.35 19.73
CA GLY A 193 1.62 4.75 20.64
C GLY A 193 2.09 4.84 22.09
N LYS A 194 2.83 3.83 22.54
CA LYS A 194 3.42 3.76 23.89
C LYS A 194 4.60 4.73 24.08
N THR A 195 5.47 4.90 23.09
CA THR A 195 6.57 5.87 23.14
C THR A 195 6.07 7.32 23.26
N LEU A 196 4.97 7.65 22.57
CA LEU A 196 4.44 9.01 22.52
C LEU A 196 3.39 9.33 23.59
N SER A 197 2.82 8.33 24.29
CA SER A 197 1.84 8.60 25.37
C SER A 197 2.42 9.43 26.50
N GLY A 198 3.71 9.29 26.81
CA GLY A 198 4.42 10.14 27.79
C GLY A 198 4.47 11.63 27.44
N LYS A 199 4.07 12.03 26.21
CA LYS A 199 3.95 13.44 25.79
C LYS A 199 2.55 13.84 25.34
N MET A 200 1.75 12.89 24.83
CA MET A 200 0.45 13.14 24.19
C MET A 200 -0.73 12.46 24.92
N GLY A 201 -0.45 11.88 26.10
CA GLY A 201 -1.41 11.16 26.93
C GLY A 201 -1.79 9.78 26.38
N ASP A 202 -2.43 8.98 27.23
CA ASP A 202 -2.85 7.61 26.91
C ASP A 202 -3.93 7.55 25.81
N LYS A 203 -4.65 8.66 25.57
CA LYS A 203 -5.60 8.80 24.45
C LYS A 203 -4.93 8.53 23.10
N TYR A 204 -3.68 8.97 22.89
CA TYR A 204 -2.96 8.66 21.66
C TYR A 204 -2.60 7.17 21.56
N HIS A 205 -2.18 6.54 22.67
CA HIS A 205 -1.91 5.10 22.67
C HIS A 205 -3.16 4.29 22.33
N ALA A 206 -4.32 4.66 22.89
CA ALA A 206 -5.60 4.05 22.57
C ALA A 206 -5.99 4.20 21.09
N LEU A 207 -5.74 5.37 20.47
CA LEU A 207 -5.97 5.57 19.03
C LEU A 207 -5.00 4.74 18.16
N ALA A 208 -3.73 4.65 18.56
CA ALA A 208 -2.74 3.81 17.87
C ALA A 208 -3.10 2.31 17.95
N GLN A 209 -3.57 1.83 19.10
CA GLN A 209 -4.11 0.48 19.26
C GLN A 209 -5.39 0.27 18.44
N GLY A 210 -6.30 1.25 18.44
CA GLY A 210 -7.56 1.22 17.69
C GLY A 210 -7.32 1.02 16.20
N VAL A 211 -6.54 1.91 15.57
CA VAL A 211 -6.23 1.80 14.14
C VAL A 211 -5.42 0.54 13.79
N ALA A 212 -4.55 0.08 14.71
CA ALA A 212 -3.84 -1.17 14.51
C ALA A 212 -4.79 -2.38 14.48
N ASN A 213 -5.83 -2.36 15.30
CA ASN A 213 -6.90 -3.36 15.28
C ASN A 213 -7.80 -3.21 14.05
N ASP A 214 -8.13 -1.99 13.63
CA ASP A 214 -8.90 -1.74 12.41
C ASP A 214 -8.18 -2.28 11.16
N ILE A 215 -6.88 -1.99 11.01
CA ILE A 215 -6.04 -2.49 9.91
C ILE A 215 -5.97 -4.03 9.95
N ARG A 216 -5.79 -4.65 11.12
CA ARG A 216 -5.84 -6.12 11.29
C ARG A 216 -7.17 -6.70 10.81
N ASN A 217 -8.27 -6.08 11.24
CA ASN A 217 -9.63 -6.46 10.87
C ASN A 217 -10.00 -6.08 9.43
N PHE A 218 -9.11 -5.41 8.70
CA PHE A 218 -9.26 -5.05 7.28
C PHE A 218 -8.56 -6.03 6.32
N GLN A 219 -7.92 -7.09 6.83
CA GLN A 219 -7.37 -8.16 5.99
C GLN A 219 -8.44 -8.75 5.04
N GLY A 220 -8.04 -8.99 3.79
CA GLY A 220 -8.93 -9.47 2.72
C GLY A 220 -9.95 -8.45 2.17
N LYS A 221 -10.04 -7.23 2.72
CA LYS A 221 -10.99 -6.20 2.26
C LYS A 221 -10.36 -5.25 1.24
N LYS A 222 -11.20 -4.67 0.37
CA LYS A 222 -10.83 -3.64 -0.60
C LYS A 222 -10.88 -2.25 0.06
N ILE A 223 -9.85 -1.43 -0.14
CA ILE A 223 -9.83 -0.02 0.29
C ILE A 223 -10.88 0.81 -0.45
N ARG A 224 -11.35 1.89 0.19
CA ARG A 224 -12.17 2.93 -0.45
C ARG A 224 -11.41 3.58 -1.61
N SER A 225 -12.13 4.18 -2.57
CA SER A 225 -11.49 4.86 -3.69
C SER A 225 -10.61 6.02 -3.21
N PHE A 226 -9.58 6.35 -3.98
CA PHE A 226 -8.72 7.51 -3.73
C PHE A 226 -9.52 8.80 -3.43
N LYS A 227 -10.55 9.07 -4.23
CA LYS A 227 -11.44 10.24 -4.07
C LYS A 227 -12.18 10.23 -2.73
N ASP A 228 -12.74 9.08 -2.35
CA ASP A 228 -13.54 8.94 -1.13
C ASP A 228 -12.67 8.99 0.13
N ALA A 229 -11.46 8.45 0.07
CA ALA A 229 -10.45 8.55 1.12
C ALA A 229 -9.94 10.00 1.26
N MET A 230 -9.62 10.67 0.15
CA MET A 230 -9.22 12.09 0.17
C MET A 230 -10.30 13.00 0.74
N ALA A 231 -11.59 12.76 0.41
CA ALA A 231 -12.69 13.54 0.99
C ALA A 231 -12.77 13.39 2.53
N SER A 232 -12.54 12.20 3.06
CA SER A 232 -12.46 11.96 4.51
C SER A 232 -11.20 12.58 5.13
N LEU A 233 -10.04 12.48 4.47
CA LEU A 233 -8.78 13.05 4.93
C LEU A 233 -8.82 14.58 4.94
N GLU A 234 -9.41 15.22 3.93
CA GLU A 234 -9.59 16.68 3.89
C GLU A 234 -10.51 17.18 5.00
N ALA A 235 -11.58 16.46 5.33
CA ALA A 235 -12.46 16.81 6.45
C ALA A 235 -11.73 16.73 7.79
N PHE A 236 -10.77 15.81 7.91
CA PHE A 236 -9.87 15.70 9.06
C PHE A 236 -8.84 16.84 9.12
N THR A 237 -8.12 17.11 8.03
CA THR A 237 -7.03 18.10 8.01
C THR A 237 -7.53 19.55 8.06
N LYS A 238 -8.79 19.80 7.71
CA LYS A 238 -9.47 21.10 7.88
C LYS A 238 -9.96 21.37 9.31
N ASN A 239 -9.89 20.38 10.22
CA ASN A 239 -10.22 20.56 11.64
C ASN A 239 -9.37 21.69 12.25
N PRO A 240 -9.96 22.67 12.97
CA PRO A 240 -9.20 23.78 13.57
C PRO A 240 -8.04 23.34 14.45
N ASN A 241 -8.15 22.20 15.14
CA ASN A 241 -7.10 21.68 16.02
C ASN A 241 -5.88 21.13 15.25
N MET A 242 -6.01 20.86 13.95
CA MET A 242 -4.92 20.40 13.07
C MET A 242 -4.06 21.56 12.52
N LYS A 243 -4.41 22.82 12.82
CA LYS A 243 -3.68 23.99 12.33
C LYS A 243 -2.43 24.25 13.16
N LEU A 244 -1.27 24.22 12.50
CA LEU A 244 0.01 24.63 13.09
C LEU A 244 0.34 26.09 12.75
N ASN A 245 0.89 26.81 13.71
CA ASN A 245 1.45 28.15 13.49
C ASN A 245 2.78 28.06 12.70
N GLN A 246 3.28 29.20 12.21
CA GLN A 246 4.47 29.21 11.34
C GLN A 246 5.77 28.77 12.05
N ALA A 247 5.91 29.02 13.35
CA ALA A 247 7.06 28.58 14.15
C ALA A 247 7.02 27.06 14.38
N ASP A 248 5.86 26.51 14.75
CA ASP A 248 5.64 25.06 14.90
C ASP A 248 5.95 24.31 13.60
N LYS A 249 5.48 24.84 12.45
CA LYS A 249 5.80 24.31 11.12
C LYS A 249 7.31 24.31 10.85
N ALA A 250 7.98 25.43 11.09
CA ALA A 250 9.42 25.56 10.86
C ALA A 250 10.23 24.61 11.75
N ALA A 251 9.88 24.52 13.04
CA ALA A 251 10.52 23.61 13.99
C ALA A 251 10.35 22.13 13.60
N LEU A 252 9.14 21.72 13.21
CA LEU A 252 8.86 20.37 12.75
C LEU A 252 9.58 20.04 11.43
N VAL A 253 9.56 20.93 10.43
CA VAL A 253 10.29 20.71 9.17
C VAL A 253 11.80 20.64 9.40
N ASN A 254 12.35 21.48 10.29
CA ASN A 254 13.75 21.39 10.67
C ASN A 254 14.08 20.06 11.36
N ALA A 255 13.24 19.59 12.29
CA ALA A 255 13.41 18.29 12.92
C ALA A 255 13.36 17.14 11.89
N LEU A 256 12.36 17.14 11.00
CA LEU A 256 12.20 16.16 9.91
C LEU A 256 13.44 16.10 9.01
N ASN A 257 14.00 17.24 8.63
CA ASN A 257 15.20 17.32 7.78
C ASN A 257 16.47 16.73 8.45
N HIS A 258 16.51 16.65 9.78
CA HIS A 258 17.61 16.06 10.54
C HIS A 258 17.35 14.61 11.00
N VAL A 259 16.23 13.98 10.62
CA VAL A 259 15.95 12.59 10.96
C VAL A 259 16.92 11.64 10.26
N ASN A 260 17.60 10.78 11.02
CA ASN A 260 18.28 9.62 10.46
C ASN A 260 17.23 8.59 10.01
N LEU A 261 16.92 8.59 8.71
CA LEU A 261 15.93 7.67 8.12
C LEU A 261 16.37 6.21 8.13
N SER A 262 17.66 5.91 8.32
CA SER A 262 18.12 4.53 8.53
C SER A 262 17.49 3.93 9.79
N THR A 263 17.38 4.72 10.87
CA THR A 263 16.69 4.31 12.10
C THR A 263 15.22 3.99 11.85
N LEU A 264 14.55 4.69 10.93
CA LEU A 264 13.17 4.38 10.53
C LEU A 264 13.09 3.10 9.70
N ALA A 265 13.98 2.93 8.72
CA ALA A 265 14.07 1.72 7.89
C ALA A 265 14.37 0.47 8.74
N ASP A 266 15.23 0.59 9.74
CA ASP A 266 15.62 -0.51 10.64
C ASP A 266 14.49 -0.96 11.58
N ARG A 267 13.45 -0.15 11.81
CA ARG A 267 12.22 -0.62 12.50
C ARG A 267 11.49 -1.70 11.71
N PHE A 268 11.72 -1.79 10.39
CA PHE A 268 11.19 -2.81 9.49
C PHE A 268 12.20 -3.95 9.24
N LYS A 269 13.16 -4.17 10.15
CA LYS A 269 14.06 -5.33 10.14
C LYS A 269 13.29 -6.63 10.39
N GLY A 270 13.71 -7.73 9.76
CA GLY A 270 12.98 -9.00 9.73
C GLY A 270 12.12 -9.17 8.48
N LEU A 271 11.88 -8.09 7.72
CA LEU A 271 11.14 -8.11 6.46
C LEU A 271 12.04 -8.24 5.22
N GLU A 272 13.27 -8.73 5.35
CA GLU A 272 14.24 -8.83 4.24
C GLU A 272 13.79 -9.78 3.12
N ARG A 273 12.91 -10.75 3.42
CA ARG A 273 12.21 -11.61 2.43
C ARG A 273 11.13 -10.86 1.64
N THR A 274 10.84 -9.61 2.01
CA THR A 274 9.85 -8.73 1.40
C THR A 274 10.53 -7.45 0.89
N PHE A 275 11.07 -6.58 1.73
CA PHE A 275 11.67 -5.31 1.30
C PHE A 275 13.19 -5.36 1.45
N THR A 276 13.94 -4.88 0.45
CA THR A 276 15.37 -4.64 0.65
C THR A 276 15.57 -3.50 1.65
N TRP A 277 16.80 -3.32 2.13
CA TRP A 277 17.11 -2.14 2.96
C TRP A 277 16.98 -0.82 2.17
N ALA A 278 17.41 -0.80 0.90
CA ALA A 278 17.29 0.36 0.03
C ALA A 278 15.82 0.77 -0.21
N ASP A 279 14.92 -0.21 -0.35
CA ASP A 279 13.48 0.06 -0.54
C ASP A 279 12.84 0.66 0.71
N ARG A 280 13.18 0.12 1.89
CA ARG A 280 12.73 0.66 3.18
C ARG A 280 13.20 2.10 3.37
N LEU A 281 14.46 2.39 3.06
CA LEU A 281 15.02 3.75 3.13
C LEU A 281 14.37 4.70 2.11
N THR A 282 14.15 4.24 0.87
CA THR A 282 13.50 5.03 -0.19
C THR A 282 12.05 5.38 0.18
N LYS A 283 11.29 4.41 0.72
CA LYS A 283 9.94 4.65 1.24
C LYS A 283 9.95 5.59 2.46
N ALA A 284 10.88 5.43 3.39
CA ALA A 284 11.05 6.34 4.53
C ALA A 284 11.32 7.79 4.08
N GLN A 285 12.15 8.00 3.05
CA GLN A 285 12.42 9.30 2.46
C GLN A 285 11.16 9.90 1.79
N LYS A 286 10.42 9.13 0.99
CA LYS A 286 9.14 9.56 0.40
C LYS A 286 8.11 9.95 1.46
N ILE A 287 7.96 9.17 2.52
CA ILE A 287 7.06 9.47 3.63
C ILE A 287 7.48 10.76 4.34
N LYS A 288 8.78 10.97 4.60
CA LYS A 288 9.29 12.23 5.17
C LYS A 288 8.95 13.42 4.27
N ASP A 289 9.20 13.33 2.97
CA ASP A 289 8.96 14.42 2.02
C ASP A 289 7.46 14.73 1.86
N GLY A 290 6.60 13.70 1.86
CA GLY A 290 5.15 13.85 1.88
C GLY A 290 4.64 14.48 3.18
N VAL A 291 5.23 14.15 4.34
CA VAL A 291 4.93 14.82 5.62
C VAL A 291 5.38 16.29 5.60
N VAL A 292 6.59 16.59 5.12
CA VAL A 292 7.07 17.98 4.95
C VAL A 292 6.15 18.77 4.03
N THR A 293 5.69 18.16 2.93
CA THR A 293 4.73 18.77 1.99
C THR A 293 3.40 19.07 2.68
N GLY A 294 2.84 18.12 3.42
CA GLY A 294 1.59 18.29 4.17
C GLY A 294 1.67 19.34 5.27
N VAL A 295 2.78 19.39 6.03
CA VAL A 295 3.04 20.42 7.06
C VAL A 295 3.10 21.82 6.46
N THR A 296 3.84 21.98 5.36
CA THR A 296 4.07 23.30 4.75
C THR A 296 2.83 23.79 4.01
N THR A 297 2.29 22.98 3.10
CA THR A 297 1.23 23.37 2.14
C THR A 297 -0.19 22.96 2.54
N GLY A 298 -0.35 22.01 3.47
CA GLY A 298 -1.64 21.35 3.74
C GLY A 298 -2.00 20.24 2.74
N ASN A 299 -1.16 19.99 1.72
CA ASN A 299 -1.39 18.93 0.74
C ASN A 299 -0.86 17.57 1.24
N TRP A 300 -1.77 16.69 1.63
CA TRP A 300 -1.49 15.33 2.09
C TRP A 300 -1.71 14.26 1.00
N GLN A 301 -2.05 14.67 -0.22
CA GLN A 301 -2.40 13.78 -1.33
C GLN A 301 -1.27 12.80 -1.66
N ALA A 302 0.00 13.22 -1.55
CA ALA A 302 1.15 12.36 -1.81
C ALA A 302 1.22 11.16 -0.85
N LEU A 303 0.96 11.36 0.45
CA LEU A 303 0.98 10.26 1.44
C LEU A 303 -0.20 9.31 1.26
N ALA A 304 -1.39 9.84 0.94
CA ALA A 304 -2.52 9.00 0.58
C ALA A 304 -2.21 8.18 -0.69
N PHE A 305 -1.60 8.80 -1.70
CA PHE A 305 -1.30 8.15 -2.98
C PHE A 305 -0.30 7.00 -2.86
N GLU A 306 0.64 7.02 -1.91
CA GLU A 306 1.51 5.86 -1.64
C GLU A 306 0.71 4.60 -1.20
N VAL A 307 -0.45 4.75 -0.55
CA VAL A 307 -1.37 3.62 -0.27
C VAL A 307 -1.99 3.09 -1.56
N GLU A 308 -2.56 3.97 -2.38
CA GLU A 308 -3.22 3.62 -3.65
C GLU A 308 -2.22 2.98 -4.62
N ALA A 309 -1.02 3.55 -4.76
CA ALA A 309 0.04 3.04 -5.63
C ALA A 309 0.48 1.61 -5.23
N MET A 310 0.61 1.34 -3.93
CA MET A 310 0.88 -0.02 -3.44
C MET A 310 -0.30 -0.97 -3.69
N TYR A 311 -1.53 -0.52 -3.47
CA TYR A 311 -2.71 -1.35 -3.74
C TYR A 311 -2.87 -1.68 -5.23
N LEU A 312 -2.63 -0.71 -6.12
CA LEU A 312 -2.62 -0.89 -7.58
C LEU A 312 -1.45 -1.77 -8.05
N SER A 313 -0.32 -1.78 -7.33
CA SER A 313 0.77 -2.76 -7.54
C SER A 313 0.49 -4.14 -6.92
N GLY A 314 -0.77 -4.46 -6.62
CA GLY A 314 -1.20 -5.79 -6.17
C GLY A 314 -0.96 -6.11 -4.69
N ILE A 315 -0.54 -5.15 -3.86
CA ILE A 315 -0.38 -5.35 -2.41
C ILE A 315 -1.77 -5.33 -1.74
N ALA A 316 -2.06 -6.27 -0.83
CA ALA A 316 -3.32 -6.23 -0.09
C ALA A 316 -3.51 -4.89 0.66
N GLY A 317 -4.73 -4.35 0.63
CA GLY A 317 -5.03 -3.02 1.15
C GLY A 317 -4.60 -2.81 2.60
N SER A 318 -4.85 -3.80 3.48
CA SER A 318 -4.40 -3.78 4.89
C SER A 318 -2.87 -3.71 5.04
N VAL A 319 -2.10 -4.36 4.16
CA VAL A 319 -0.63 -4.28 4.14
C VAL A 319 -0.19 -2.87 3.74
N ALA A 320 -0.76 -2.30 2.68
CA ALA A 320 -0.45 -0.95 2.21
C ALA A 320 -0.75 0.12 3.29
N LEU A 321 -1.91 0.01 3.94
CA LEU A 321 -2.32 0.88 5.06
C LEU A 321 -1.37 0.71 6.25
N GLY A 322 -1.03 -0.53 6.62
CA GLY A 322 -0.07 -0.82 7.69
C GLY A 322 1.27 -0.16 7.45
N ILE A 323 1.85 -0.31 6.26
CA ILE A 323 3.15 0.28 5.90
C ILE A 323 3.15 1.80 6.04
N VAL A 324 2.21 2.50 5.39
CA VAL A 324 2.16 3.97 5.41
C VAL A 324 1.94 4.50 6.83
N THR A 325 1.01 3.88 7.58
CA THR A 325 0.72 4.26 8.97
C THR A 325 1.94 4.05 9.86
N ALA A 326 2.58 2.88 9.79
CA ALA A 326 3.76 2.55 10.59
C ALA A 326 4.97 3.43 10.27
N MET A 327 5.18 3.80 9.00
CA MET A 327 6.25 4.72 8.61
C MET A 327 6.00 6.13 9.14
N ILE A 328 4.76 6.65 9.04
CA ILE A 328 4.41 7.97 9.56
C ILE A 328 4.49 8.00 11.10
N SER A 329 3.95 6.99 11.78
CA SER A 329 4.09 6.84 13.24
C SER A 329 5.56 6.74 13.65
N GLY A 330 6.35 5.88 12.98
CA GLY A 330 7.78 5.75 13.24
C GLY A 330 8.55 7.06 13.04
N LEU A 331 8.19 7.86 12.03
CA LEU A 331 8.73 9.19 11.80
C LEU A 331 8.34 10.17 12.92
N ALA A 332 7.08 10.15 13.38
CA ALA A 332 6.61 10.94 14.52
C ALA A 332 7.40 10.62 15.80
N ALA A 333 7.75 9.35 16.04
CA ALA A 333 8.61 8.95 17.14
C ALA A 333 10.01 9.61 17.06
N LEU A 334 10.60 9.67 15.86
CA LEU A 334 11.94 10.23 15.64
C LEU A 334 11.99 11.76 15.78
N VAL A 335 10.91 12.47 15.42
CA VAL A 335 10.81 13.93 15.65
C VAL A 335 10.26 14.31 17.03
N SER A 336 10.12 13.35 17.94
CA SER A 336 9.71 13.58 19.33
C SER A 336 10.85 14.15 20.17
N ILE A 337 11.37 15.32 19.77
CA ILE A 337 12.45 16.05 20.44
C ILE A 337 11.93 17.29 21.18
N PRO A 338 12.66 17.87 22.15
CA PRO A 338 12.19 19.03 22.92
C PRO A 338 11.87 20.28 22.09
N ALA A 339 12.50 20.42 20.91
CA ALA A 339 12.28 21.56 20.02
C ALA A 339 10.99 21.49 19.20
N VAL A 340 10.28 20.34 19.18
CA VAL A 340 9.03 20.17 18.45
C VAL A 340 7.86 20.31 19.41
N ALA A 341 6.98 21.28 19.15
CA ALA A 341 5.78 21.50 19.93
C ALA A 341 4.87 20.25 19.95
N VAL A 342 4.20 19.99 21.07
CA VAL A 342 3.29 18.84 21.21
C VAL A 342 2.18 18.87 20.15
N THR A 343 1.70 20.06 19.78
CA THR A 343 0.76 20.28 18.66
C THR A 343 1.28 19.70 17.34
N ALA A 344 2.51 20.05 16.96
CA ALA A 344 3.16 19.61 15.73
C ALA A 344 3.48 18.10 15.75
N LEU A 345 3.86 17.58 16.91
CA LEU A 345 4.08 16.15 17.14
C LEU A 345 2.77 15.35 17.00
N THR A 346 1.70 15.76 17.68
CA THR A 346 0.38 15.14 17.62
C THR A 346 -0.13 15.12 16.18
N MET A 347 -0.08 16.25 15.46
CA MET A 347 -0.45 16.36 14.05
C MET A 347 0.28 15.30 13.19
N THR A 348 1.60 15.20 13.33
CA THR A 348 2.43 14.22 12.60
C THR A 348 2.07 12.78 12.98
N ALA A 349 1.77 12.54 14.25
CA ALA A 349 1.46 11.22 14.79
C ALA A 349 0.07 10.71 14.39
N VAL A 350 -0.90 11.60 14.19
CA VAL A 350 -2.29 11.25 13.80
C VAL A 350 -2.53 11.23 12.29
N ILE A 351 -1.70 11.87 11.46
CA ILE A 351 -1.99 11.91 10.01
C ILE A 351 -1.93 10.53 9.34
N GLY A 352 -1.04 9.63 9.80
CA GLY A 352 -1.02 8.24 9.36
C GLY A 352 -2.31 7.49 9.73
N ILE A 353 -2.80 7.74 10.95
CA ILE A 353 -4.08 7.19 11.46
C ILE A 353 -5.26 7.72 10.62
N ALA A 354 -5.22 8.99 10.23
CA ALA A 354 -6.24 9.62 9.39
C ALA A 354 -6.26 9.08 7.96
N ILE A 355 -5.09 8.85 7.36
CA ILE A 355 -4.97 8.18 6.06
C ILE A 355 -5.56 6.76 6.17
N ALA A 356 -5.15 5.98 7.18
CA ALA A 356 -5.64 4.61 7.37
C ALA A 356 -7.17 4.54 7.50
N THR A 357 -7.72 5.28 8.46
CA THR A 357 -9.16 5.30 8.72
C THR A 357 -9.96 5.84 7.52
N SER A 358 -9.43 6.80 6.77
CA SER A 358 -10.06 7.33 5.55
C SER A 358 -10.18 6.29 4.44
N TYR A 359 -9.19 5.41 4.27
CA TYR A 359 -9.28 4.29 3.31
C TYR A 359 -10.12 3.11 3.80
N ILE A 360 -10.28 2.95 5.13
CA ILE A 360 -11.07 1.88 5.75
C ILE A 360 -12.57 2.18 5.68
N ASN A 361 -13.04 3.26 6.33
CA ASN A 361 -14.45 3.68 6.35
C ASN A 361 -14.58 5.19 6.68
N ALA A 362 -15.57 5.85 6.08
CA ALA A 362 -15.94 7.22 6.40
C ALA A 362 -16.28 7.39 7.90
N ASP A 363 -16.95 6.42 8.51
CA ASP A 363 -17.32 6.49 9.94
C ASP A 363 -16.10 6.42 10.86
N THR A 364 -15.11 5.57 10.54
CA THR A 364 -13.86 5.48 11.31
C THR A 364 -13.05 6.78 11.20
N ALA A 365 -13.01 7.40 10.02
CA ALA A 365 -12.36 8.71 9.84
C ALA A 365 -13.10 9.83 10.60
N LYS A 366 -14.44 9.80 10.61
CA LYS A 366 -15.27 10.74 11.39
C LYS A 366 -15.07 10.57 12.90
N ALA A 367 -15.01 9.34 13.39
CA ALA A 367 -14.73 9.04 14.79
C ALA A 367 -13.36 9.57 15.22
N LEU A 368 -12.32 9.35 14.39
CA LEU A 368 -10.99 9.94 14.61
C LEU A 368 -11.03 11.47 14.66
N ASN A 369 -11.71 12.12 13.71
CA ASN A 369 -11.81 13.58 13.65
C ASN A 369 -12.41 14.19 14.92
N ASN A 370 -13.40 13.51 15.52
CA ASN A 370 -13.98 13.90 16.79
C ASN A 370 -13.00 13.67 17.96
N ALA A 371 -12.38 12.49 18.04
CA ALA A 371 -11.46 12.12 19.12
C ALA A 371 -10.18 13.00 19.16
N VAL A 372 -9.70 13.44 17.99
CA VAL A 372 -8.50 14.27 17.89
C VAL A 372 -8.68 15.66 18.51
N ALA A 373 -9.91 16.19 18.59
CA ALA A 373 -10.19 17.42 19.34
C ALA A 373 -9.88 17.31 20.85
N ASP A 374 -9.78 16.09 21.39
CA ASP A 374 -9.46 15.81 22.79
C ASP A 374 -7.98 15.37 23.01
N LEU A 375 -7.14 15.42 21.97
CA LEU A 375 -5.68 15.24 22.04
C LEU A 375 -4.90 16.56 22.15
N PHE A 376 -5.53 17.67 21.78
CA PHE A 376 -4.95 19.02 21.81
C PHE A 376 -5.39 19.84 23.03
N LYS A 377 -6.01 19.17 24.01
CA LYS A 377 -6.43 19.68 25.33
C LYS A 377 -5.66 18.94 26.41
#